data_AF-A0A7X3LER7-F1
#
_entry.id   AF-A0A7X3LER7-F1
#
_cell.length_a   1.000
_cell.length_b   1.000
_cell.length_c   1.000
_cell.angle_alpha   90.00
_cell.angle_beta   90.00
_cell.angle_gamma   90.00
#
_symmetry.space_group_name_H-M   'P 1'
#
loop_
_entity.id
_entity.type
_entity.pdbx_description
1 polymer ?
#
loop_
_entity_poly.entity_id
_entity_poly.type
_entity_poly.pdbx_seq_one_letter_code
_entity_poly.pdbx_strand_id
1 'polypeptide(L)'
;MPTRRSRHGQGADGRAVRRPEADAYARRAIREALEIGFTTDELDHVLGPHGLTDLVRPYRGEDVPEYGRRAAGEIMVRYLRS
;
A
#
# COMPACT_ATOMS: atom_id res chain seq x y z
N MET A 1 -33.94 1.66 -38.74
CA MET A 1 -32.75 0.77 -38.75
C MET A 1 -31.85 1.15 -37.58
N PRO A 2 -31.94 0.50 -36.39
CA PRO A 2 -31.01 0.70 -35.30
C PRO A 2 -29.97 -0.42 -35.26
N THR A 3 -28.68 -0.10 -35.25
CA THR A 3 -27.60 -1.05 -34.95
C THR A 3 -26.77 -0.56 -33.77
N ARG A 4 -27.03 -1.20 -32.62
CA ARG A 4 -26.06 -1.92 -31.80
C ARG A 4 -24.78 -1.15 -31.40
N ARG A 5 -24.68 -0.78 -30.12
CA ARG A 5 -23.63 -1.34 -29.24
C ARG A 5 -23.89 -1.06 -27.78
N SER A 6 -24.27 -2.11 -27.07
CA SER A 6 -23.95 -2.27 -25.66
C SER A 6 -22.44 -2.08 -25.49
N ARG A 7 -22.04 -1.20 -24.57
CA ARG A 7 -20.81 -1.39 -23.80
C ARG A 7 -21.14 -1.23 -22.33
N HIS A 8 -21.30 -2.40 -21.74
CA HIS A 8 -20.84 -2.67 -20.39
C HIS A 8 -19.40 -2.15 -20.29
N GLY A 9 -19.22 -1.03 -19.62
CA GLY A 9 -17.93 -0.46 -19.26
C GLY A 9 -17.86 -0.45 -17.75
N GLN A 10 -17.62 -1.62 -17.18
CA GLN A 10 -17.09 -1.73 -15.83
C GLN A 10 -15.79 -0.91 -15.80
N GLY A 11 -15.81 0.15 -15.02
CA GLY A 11 -14.66 0.96 -14.68
C GLY A 11 -14.77 1.29 -13.21
N ALA A 12 -14.61 0.26 -12.37
CA ALA A 12 -14.30 0.42 -10.96
C ALA A 12 -12.87 0.96 -10.81
N ASP A 13 -12.56 2.06 -11.50
CA ASP A 13 -11.34 2.83 -11.26
C ASP A 13 -11.66 3.83 -10.15
N GLY A 14 -11.91 3.26 -8.97
CA GLY A 14 -11.57 3.90 -7.70
C GLY A 14 -10.04 3.99 -7.60
N ARG A 15 -9.39 4.56 -8.62
CA ARG A 15 -7.98 4.92 -8.66
C ARG A 15 -7.88 6.09 -7.69
N ALA A 16 -7.92 5.75 -6.40
CA ALA A 16 -7.60 6.62 -5.29
C ALA A 16 -6.41 7.43 -5.77
N VAL A 17 -6.60 8.74 -5.86
CA VAL A 17 -5.59 9.70 -6.26
C VAL A 17 -4.42 9.46 -5.31
N ARG A 18 -3.49 8.57 -5.69
CA ARG A 18 -2.35 8.20 -4.86
C ARG A 18 -1.52 9.46 -4.82
N ARG A 19 -1.67 10.21 -3.73
CA ARG A 19 -0.90 11.42 -3.53
C ARG A 19 0.57 11.01 -3.65
N PRO A 20 1.40 11.76 -4.38
CA PRO A 20 2.81 11.41 -4.59
C PRO A 20 3.56 11.17 -3.27
N GLU A 21 3.11 11.83 -2.20
CA GLU A 21 3.59 11.63 -0.83
C GLU A 21 3.23 10.24 -0.26
N ALA A 22 2.01 9.75 -0.47
CA ALA A 22 1.60 8.39 -0.08
C ALA A 22 2.40 7.32 -0.82
N ASP A 23 2.74 7.57 -2.10
CA ASP A 23 3.64 6.72 -2.88
C ASP A 23 5.07 6.70 -2.30
N ALA A 24 5.60 7.85 -1.88
CA ALA A 24 6.94 7.95 -1.28
C ALA A 24 7.02 7.20 0.06
N TYR A 25 6.03 7.39 0.93
CA TYR A 25 5.89 6.67 2.18
C TYR A 25 5.80 5.17 1.94
N ALA A 26 4.89 4.73 1.07
CA ALA A 26 4.68 3.32 0.78
C ALA A 26 5.98 2.66 0.28
N ARG A 27 6.67 3.29 -0.67
CA ARG A 27 7.93 2.78 -1.22
C ARG A 27 9.03 2.70 -0.17
N ARG A 28 9.13 3.68 0.73
CA ARG A 28 10.18 3.66 1.77
C ARG A 28 9.93 2.53 2.76
N ALA A 29 8.70 2.36 3.24
CA ALA A 29 8.36 1.30 4.17
C ALA A 29 8.50 -0.10 3.57
N ILE A 30 8.11 -0.30 2.30
CA ILE A 30 8.36 -1.56 1.60
C ILE A 30 9.86 -1.85 1.52
N ARG A 31 10.68 -0.85 1.19
CA ARG A 31 12.14 -1.02 1.16
C ARG A 31 12.69 -1.43 2.53
N GLU A 32 12.32 -0.71 3.58
CA GLU A 32 12.75 -1.01 4.94
C GLU A 32 12.33 -2.42 5.36
N ALA A 33 11.11 -2.84 5.01
CA ALA A 33 10.63 -4.19 5.29
C ALA A 33 11.45 -5.28 4.56
N LEU A 34 11.80 -5.05 3.29
CA LEU A 34 12.68 -5.96 2.56
C LEU A 34 14.10 -5.99 3.16
N GLU A 35 14.62 -4.84 3.61
CA GLU A 35 15.95 -4.74 4.25
C GLU A 35 16.02 -5.49 5.60
N ILE A 36 14.90 -5.60 6.32
CA ILE A 36 14.82 -6.40 7.56
C ILE A 36 14.52 -7.90 7.31
N GLY A 37 14.36 -8.31 6.04
CA GLY A 37 14.26 -9.72 5.66
C GLY A 37 12.87 -10.21 5.28
N PHE A 38 11.87 -9.34 5.13
CA PHE A 38 10.60 -9.75 4.53
C PHE A 38 10.78 -10.12 3.06
N THR A 39 10.05 -11.13 2.63
CA THR A 39 9.82 -11.42 1.22
C THR A 39 8.65 -10.60 0.67
N THR A 40 8.58 -10.46 -0.65
CA THR A 40 7.45 -9.83 -1.32
C THR A 40 6.13 -10.56 -1.04
N ASP A 41 6.17 -11.89 -0.89
CA ASP A 41 4.99 -12.73 -0.62
C ASP A 41 4.46 -12.50 0.79
N GLU A 42 5.34 -12.44 1.79
CA GLU A 42 4.96 -12.10 3.17
C GLU A 42 4.42 -10.68 3.28
N LEU A 43 4.98 -9.74 2.52
CA LEU A 43 4.44 -8.38 2.44
C LEU A 43 3.05 -8.36 1.81
N ASP A 44 2.83 -9.08 0.72
CA ASP A 44 1.51 -9.20 0.09
C ASP A 44 0.50 -9.84 1.05
N HIS A 45 0.92 -10.87 1.78
CA HIS A 45 0.11 -11.53 2.80
C HIS A 45 -0.34 -10.56 3.91
N VAL A 46 0.57 -9.72 4.42
CA VAL A 46 0.27 -8.75 5.49
C VAL A 46 -0.55 -7.55 4.99
N LEU A 47 -0.26 -7.07 3.78
CA LEU A 47 -0.93 -5.91 3.19
C LEU A 47 -2.33 -6.27 2.65
N GLY A 48 -2.47 -7.48 2.09
CA GLY A 48 -3.68 -7.94 1.42
C GLY A 48 -4.17 -6.91 0.37
N PRO A 49 -5.48 -6.62 0.31
CA PRO A 49 -6.01 -5.64 -0.63
C PRO A 49 -5.75 -4.18 -0.22
N HIS A 50 -5.14 -3.93 0.95
CA HIS A 50 -4.99 -2.59 1.51
C HIS A 50 -3.65 -1.95 1.12
N GLY A 51 -3.68 -0.64 0.85
CA GLY A 51 -2.45 0.14 0.69
C GLY A 51 -1.70 0.23 2.02
N LEU A 52 -0.38 0.22 1.96
CA LEU A 52 0.46 0.30 3.17
C LEU A 52 0.20 1.59 3.98
N THR A 53 -0.11 2.71 3.34
CA THR A 53 -0.50 3.96 4.03
C THR A 53 -1.92 3.93 4.59
N ASP A 54 -2.77 2.99 4.16
CA ASP A 54 -4.07 2.72 4.77
C ASP A 54 -3.92 1.81 6.00
N LEU A 55 -3.01 0.83 5.92
CA LEU A 55 -2.69 -0.08 7.02
C LEU A 55 -1.95 0.63 8.16
N VAL A 56 -0.97 1.47 7.79
CA VAL A 56 -0.14 2.26 8.69
C VAL A 56 -0.22 3.70 8.23
N ARG A 57 -1.10 4.49 8.85
CA ARG A 57 -1.28 5.89 8.47
C ARG A 57 -0.01 6.69 8.83
N PRO A 58 0.52 7.54 7.92
CA PRO A 58 1.55 8.52 8.27
C PRO A 58 1.05 9.51 9.32
N TYR A 59 1.91 9.90 10.26
CA TYR A 59 1.60 11.01 11.15
C TYR A 59 1.72 12.34 10.42
N ARG A 60 1.05 13.37 10.95
CA ARG A 60 1.09 14.69 10.34
C ARG A 60 2.50 15.28 10.47
N GLY A 61 3.14 15.56 9.33
CA GLY A 61 4.50 16.10 9.30
C GLY A 61 5.58 15.07 9.64
N GLU A 62 5.25 13.78 9.63
CA GLU A 62 6.24 12.70 9.74
C GLU A 62 7.24 12.79 8.58
N ASP A 63 8.49 12.41 8.81
CA ASP A 63 9.48 12.30 7.75
C ASP A 63 9.40 10.92 7.07
N VAL A 64 9.72 10.85 5.77
CA VAL A 64 9.58 9.60 4.98
C VAL A 64 10.48 8.47 5.52
N PRO A 65 11.78 8.70 5.81
CA PRO A 65 12.61 7.76 6.56
C PRO A 65 12.05 7.31 7.92
N GLU A 66 11.49 8.22 8.71
CA GLU A 66 10.92 7.90 10.03
C GLU A 66 9.70 7.00 9.89
N TYR A 67 8.78 7.36 8.99
CA TYR A 67 7.65 6.53 8.60
C TYR A 67 8.08 5.14 8.16
N GLY A 68 9.13 5.06 7.32
CA GLY A 68 9.62 3.80 6.79
C GLY A 68 9.97 2.79 7.87
N ARG A 69 10.79 3.21 8.84
CA ARG A 69 11.20 2.37 9.98
C ARG A 69 10.02 1.95 10.84
N ARG A 70 9.12 2.90 11.15
CA ARG A 70 7.93 2.63 11.97
C ARG A 70 6.97 1.65 11.28
N ALA A 71 6.68 1.90 10.01
CA ALA A 71 5.77 1.05 9.23
C ALA A 71 6.34 -0.36 9.05
N ALA A 72 7.65 -0.52 8.83
CA ALA A 72 8.28 -1.83 8.79
C ALA A 72 8.14 -2.59 10.12
N GLY A 73 8.31 -1.91 11.26
CA GLY A 73 8.04 -2.49 12.58
C GLY A 73 6.59 -2.93 12.77
N GLU A 74 5.63 -2.11 12.33
CA GLU A 74 4.20 -2.45 12.39
C GLU A 74 3.83 -3.65 11.49
N ILE A 75 4.43 -3.74 10.30
CA ILE A 75 4.29 -4.91 9.41
C ILE A 75 4.81 -6.16 10.12
N MET A 76 5.98 -6.08 10.75
CA MET A 76 6.56 -7.20 11.49
C MET A 76 5.68 -7.67 12.64
N VAL A 77 5.14 -6.74 13.44
CA VAL A 77 4.22 -7.06 14.54
C VAL A 77 2.95 -7.74 14.01
N ARG A 78 2.43 -7.31 12.85
CA ARG A 78 1.25 -7.93 12.23
C ARG A 78 1.55 -9.32 11.71
N TYR A 79 2.68 -9.50 11.03
CA TYR A 79 3.12 -10.81 10.52
C TYR A 79 3.23 -11.85 11.64
N LEU A 80 3.83 -11.48 12.78
CA LEU A 80 3.98 -12.38 13.93
C LEU A 80 2.66 -12.73 14.63
N ARG A 81 1.56 -12.05 14.29
CA ARG A 81 0.22 -12.27 14.84
C ARG A 81 -0.72 -13.01 13.88
N SER A 82 -0.33 -13.12 12.60
CA SER A 82 -1.06 -13.87 11.57
C SER A 82 -0.77 -15.37 11.67
#